data_AF-A0A8S4F386-F1
#
_entry.id   AF-A0A8S4F386-F1
#
_cell.length_a   1.000
_cell.length_b   1.000
_cell.length_c   1.000
_cell.angle_alpha   90.00
_cell.angle_beta   90.00
_cell.angle_gamma   90.00
#
_symmetry.space_group_name_H-M   'P 1'
#
loop_
_entity.id
_entity.type
_entity.pdbx_description
1 polymer ?
#
loop_
_entity_poly.entity_id
_entity_poly.type
_entity_poly.pdbx_seq_one_letter_code
_entity_poly.pdbx_strand_id
1 'polypeptide(L)'
;MPGPELLSTQGLRQDGRRPNELRRIHCKLGVFTQPDGSAYLEQGNTKVLAAVYGPHQAQKSKASTEGVVVNCQYSMATFSTGERKNRPRGDRKSQEMSLHLRQALTAAIKTELYPRSQIDVYVEVLQDDGSAYSVCVNAATLALVDAGIPLRAYVVSCSASMAWRDGRPEPLVDAARTDQASGGCLLTVAAITNTGRGVL
;
A
#
# COMPACT_ATOMS: atom_id res chain seq x y z
N MET A 1 23.41 -7.02 23.43
CA MET A 1 24.07 -6.52 22.20
C MET A 1 23.37 -5.22 21.82
N PRO A 2 24.05 -4.07 21.71
CA PRO A 2 23.43 -2.91 21.08
C PRO A 2 22.99 -3.32 19.68
N GLY A 3 21.75 -2.98 19.30
CA GLY A 3 21.22 -3.28 17.98
C GLY A 3 22.08 -2.64 16.88
N PRO A 4 21.95 -3.08 15.62
CA PRO A 4 22.68 -2.48 14.51
C PRO A 4 22.48 -0.96 14.48
N GLU A 5 23.56 -0.22 14.26
CA GLU A 5 23.56 1.24 14.21
C GLU A 5 22.84 1.69 12.92
N LEU A 6 21.60 2.16 13.06
CA LEU A 6 20.75 2.55 11.93
C LEU A 6 21.01 3.95 11.39
N LEU A 7 21.56 4.81 12.26
CA LEU A 7 21.89 6.18 11.94
C LEU A 7 23.36 6.40 12.25
N SER A 8 24.10 6.88 11.27
CA SER A 8 25.46 7.37 11.46
C SER A 8 25.48 8.47 12.51
N THR A 9 26.66 8.70 13.12
CA THR A 9 26.92 9.88 13.96
C THR A 9 26.61 11.20 13.25
N GLN A 10 26.59 11.23 11.92
CA GLN A 10 26.19 12.38 11.09
C GLN A 10 24.67 12.49 10.85
N GLY A 11 23.86 11.57 11.38
CA GLY A 11 22.40 11.52 11.21
C GLY A 11 21.95 10.99 9.85
N LEU A 12 22.80 10.24 9.15
CA LEU A 12 22.50 9.64 7.85
C LEU A 12 22.15 8.16 8.02
N ARG A 13 21.16 7.71 7.25
CA ARG A 13 20.77 6.29 7.13
C ARG A 13 21.77 5.53 6.27
N GLN A 14 21.67 4.20 6.25
CA GLN A 14 22.55 3.33 5.44
C GLN A 14 22.50 3.63 3.93
N ASP A 15 21.40 4.18 3.45
CA ASP A 15 21.19 4.59 2.06
C ASP A 15 21.53 6.06 1.79
N GLY A 16 22.07 6.78 2.79
CA GLY A 16 22.47 8.18 2.70
C GLY A 16 21.33 9.19 2.86
N ARG A 17 20.10 8.74 3.13
CA ARG A 17 18.96 9.63 3.37
C ARG A 17 18.94 10.20 4.78
N ARG A 18 18.23 11.32 4.95
CA ARG A 18 17.86 11.82 6.28
C ARG A 18 16.66 11.05 6.87
N PRO A 19 16.45 11.08 8.19
CA PRO A 19 15.31 10.45 8.86
C PRO A 19 13.93 10.86 8.31
N ASN A 20 13.78 12.12 7.90
CA ASN A 20 12.54 12.71 7.41
C ASN A 20 12.40 12.69 5.87
N GLU A 21 13.23 11.92 5.17
CA GLU A 21 13.33 11.93 3.72
C GLU A 21 12.72 10.68 3.08
N LEU A 22 11.81 10.88 2.12
CA LEU A 22 11.16 9.81 1.36
C LEU A 22 12.11 9.23 0.30
N ARG A 23 11.91 7.97 -0.08
CA ARG A 23 12.58 7.38 -1.25
C ARG A 23 12.08 8.04 -2.53
N ARG A 24 12.84 7.84 -3.62
CA ARG A 24 12.40 8.25 -4.95
C ARG A 24 11.09 7.54 -5.30
N ILE A 25 10.06 8.32 -5.63
CA ILE A 25 8.75 7.82 -6.08
C ILE A 25 8.67 8.00 -7.59
N HIS A 26 8.25 6.95 -8.28
CA HIS A 26 7.95 6.97 -9.72
C HIS A 26 6.64 6.24 -9.95
N CYS A 27 5.70 6.88 -10.66
CA CYS A 27 4.38 6.33 -10.93
C CYS A 27 4.07 6.37 -12.42
N LYS A 28 3.35 5.36 -12.90
CA LYS A 28 2.83 5.28 -14.26
C LYS A 28 1.40 4.76 -14.21
N LEU A 29 0.48 5.48 -14.84
CA LEU A 29 -0.93 5.08 -14.99
C LEU A 29 -1.14 4.36 -16.32
N GLY A 30 -2.24 3.61 -16.47
CA GLY A 30 -2.60 2.95 -17.73
C GLY A 30 -1.56 1.93 -18.22
N VAL A 31 -1.01 1.14 -17.30
CA VAL A 31 0.05 0.15 -17.58
C VAL A 31 -0.51 -1.08 -18.30
N PHE A 32 -1.73 -1.46 -17.96
CA PHE A 32 -2.45 -2.56 -18.57
C PHE A 32 -3.60 -2.04 -19.44
N THR A 33 -3.87 -2.73 -20.54
CA THR A 33 -4.95 -2.40 -21.47
C THR A 33 -6.24 -3.18 -21.22
N GLN A 34 -6.18 -4.25 -20.42
CA GLN A 34 -7.32 -5.12 -20.10
C GLN A 34 -8.20 -4.62 -18.93
N PRO A 35 -7.65 -4.16 -17.79
CA PRO A 35 -8.47 -3.60 -16.71
C PRO A 35 -8.94 -2.19 -17.07
N ASP A 36 -10.03 -1.75 -16.43
CA ASP A 36 -10.59 -0.41 -16.59
C ASP A 36 -9.63 0.68 -16.09
N GLY A 37 -8.83 0.37 -15.07
CA GLY A 37 -7.73 1.22 -14.62
C GLY A 37 -6.55 0.42 -14.09
N SER A 38 -5.36 0.98 -14.23
CA SER A 38 -4.14 0.37 -13.73
C SER A 38 -3.08 1.39 -13.32
N ALA A 39 -2.25 1.00 -12.37
CA ALA A 39 -1.14 1.82 -11.94
C ALA A 39 0.07 0.95 -11.60
N TYR A 40 1.24 1.45 -11.96
CA TYR A 40 2.53 0.96 -11.53
C TYR A 40 3.18 2.02 -10.65
N LEU A 41 3.58 1.62 -9.45
CA LEU A 41 4.23 2.50 -8.49
C LEU A 41 5.55 1.88 -8.04
N GLU A 42 6.60 2.69 -8.13
CA GLU A 42 7.93 2.40 -7.61
C GLU A 42 8.23 3.39 -6.50
N GLN A 43 8.60 2.89 -5.33
CA GLN A 43 9.08 3.69 -4.20
C GLN A 43 10.40 3.10 -3.72
N GLY A 44 11.51 3.74 -4.12
CA GLY A 44 12.83 3.14 -4.04
C GLY A 44 12.92 1.87 -4.89
N ASN A 45 13.22 0.74 -4.26
CA ASN A 45 13.22 -0.57 -4.94
C ASN A 45 11.91 -1.35 -4.75
N THR A 46 10.95 -0.82 -3.98
CA THR A 46 9.63 -1.44 -3.83
C THR A 46 8.80 -1.16 -5.08
N LYS A 47 8.35 -2.21 -5.76
CA LYS A 47 7.61 -2.15 -7.02
C LYS A 47 6.28 -2.84 -6.88
N VAL A 48 5.21 -2.11 -7.19
CA VAL A 48 3.84 -2.59 -7.03
C VAL A 48 3.03 -2.29 -8.28
N LEU A 49 2.23 -3.27 -8.68
CA LEU A 49 1.21 -3.13 -9.71
C LEU A 49 -0.17 -3.17 -9.06
N ALA A 50 -1.05 -2.28 -9.49
CA ALA A 50 -2.46 -2.28 -9.14
C ALA A 50 -3.30 -2.29 -10.42
N ALA A 51 -4.38 -3.07 -10.40
CA ALA A 51 -5.36 -3.15 -11.47
C ALA A 51 -6.77 -3.10 -10.86
N VAL A 52 -7.65 -2.37 -11.52
CA VAL A 52 -9.05 -2.17 -11.11
C VAL A 52 -9.94 -2.65 -12.23
N TYR A 53 -10.89 -3.51 -11.87
CA TYR A 53 -11.95 -3.98 -12.76
C TYR A 53 -13.30 -3.49 -12.23
N GLY A 54 -14.12 -2.98 -13.13
CA GLY A 54 -15.44 -2.45 -12.84
C GLY A 54 -15.51 -0.93 -12.93
N PRO A 55 -16.71 -0.37 -12.69
CA PRO A 55 -17.86 -1.02 -12.04
C PRO A 55 -18.61 -2.00 -12.95
N HIS A 56 -18.77 -3.25 -12.52
CA HIS A 56 -19.60 -4.25 -13.22
C HIS A 56 -20.72 -4.78 -12.32
N GLN A 57 -21.67 -5.53 -12.89
CA GLN A 57 -22.79 -6.06 -12.12
C GLN A 57 -22.30 -7.09 -11.08
N ALA A 58 -22.73 -6.93 -9.83
CA ALA A 58 -22.39 -7.86 -8.76
C ALA A 58 -23.07 -9.23 -9.00
N GLN A 59 -22.36 -10.33 -8.73
CA GLN A 59 -22.98 -11.65 -8.78
C GLN A 59 -24.09 -11.79 -7.72
N LYS A 60 -25.20 -12.45 -8.09
CA LYS A 60 -26.44 -12.54 -7.28
C LYS A 60 -26.23 -13.03 -5.83
N SER A 61 -25.16 -13.78 -5.54
CA SER A 61 -24.85 -14.28 -4.19
C SER A 61 -24.13 -13.28 -3.28
N LYS A 62 -23.50 -12.25 -3.85
CA LYS A 62 -22.75 -11.21 -3.13
C LYS A 62 -23.35 -9.82 -3.26
N ALA A 63 -24.39 -9.67 -4.09
CA ALA A 63 -25.07 -8.40 -4.26
C ALA A 63 -25.69 -7.99 -2.92
N SER A 64 -25.08 -6.99 -2.26
CA SER A 64 -25.81 -6.23 -1.25
C SER A 64 -27.01 -5.60 -1.93
N THR A 65 -28.21 -5.78 -1.37
CA THR A 65 -29.47 -5.33 -1.96
C THR A 65 -29.47 -3.84 -2.33
N GLU A 66 -28.63 -3.03 -1.68
CA GLU A 66 -28.54 -1.57 -1.92
C GLU A 66 -27.12 -0.99 -2.07
N GLY A 67 -26.06 -1.72 -1.72
CA GLY A 67 -24.68 -1.20 -1.69
C GLY A 67 -23.81 -1.54 -2.90
N VAL A 68 -22.62 -0.91 -2.96
CA VAL A 68 -21.52 -1.33 -3.84
C VAL A 68 -20.65 -2.38 -3.12
N VAL A 69 -20.20 -3.40 -3.83
CA VAL A 69 -19.27 -4.40 -3.31
C VAL A 69 -17.86 -4.04 -3.77
N VAL A 70 -17.00 -3.62 -2.85
CA VAL A 70 -15.57 -3.43 -3.13
C VAL A 70 -14.83 -4.68 -2.69
N ASN A 71 -14.25 -5.43 -3.63
CA ASN A 71 -13.31 -6.49 -3.31
C ASN A 71 -11.89 -5.98 -3.52
N CYS A 72 -11.01 -6.34 -2.62
CA CYS A 72 -9.60 -6.06 -2.74
C CYS A 72 -8.82 -7.35 -2.55
N GLN A 73 -7.86 -7.60 -3.41
CA GLN A 73 -6.95 -8.73 -3.30
C GLN A 73 -5.52 -8.23 -3.29
N TYR A 74 -4.87 -8.35 -2.13
CA TYR A 74 -3.44 -8.19 -1.97
C TYR A 74 -2.75 -9.52 -2.25
N SER A 75 -1.78 -9.50 -3.15
CA SER A 75 -0.91 -10.62 -3.46
C SER A 75 0.53 -10.14 -3.61
N MET A 76 1.44 -11.05 -3.36
CA MET A 76 2.85 -10.77 -3.26
C MET A 76 3.59 -11.85 -4.04
N ALA A 77 4.34 -11.45 -5.06
CA ALA A 77 4.97 -12.38 -5.98
C ALA A 77 5.97 -13.27 -5.21
N THR A 78 6.08 -14.54 -5.60
CA THR A 78 6.98 -15.48 -4.92
C THR A 78 8.46 -15.09 -4.99
N PHE A 79 8.83 -14.23 -5.94
CA PHE A 79 10.17 -13.68 -6.14
C PHE A 79 10.35 -12.27 -5.54
N SER A 80 9.33 -11.71 -4.88
CA SER A 80 9.37 -10.32 -4.38
C SER A 80 10.31 -10.11 -3.18
N THR A 81 10.68 -11.18 -2.49
CA THR A 81 11.63 -11.22 -1.37
C THR A 81 12.90 -11.97 -1.75
N GLY A 82 14.00 -11.70 -1.04
CA GLY A 82 15.27 -12.45 -1.21
C GLY A 82 15.15 -13.94 -0.90
N GLU A 83 14.20 -14.32 -0.03
CA GLU A 83 13.79 -15.70 0.18
C GLU A 83 12.51 -16.01 -0.59
N ARG A 84 12.50 -17.13 -1.33
CA ARG A 84 11.34 -17.54 -2.14
C ARG A 84 10.24 -18.07 -1.23
N LYS A 85 9.08 -17.41 -1.22
CA LYS A 85 7.92 -17.87 -0.43
C LYS A 85 7.24 -19.08 -1.08
N ASN A 86 7.00 -20.12 -0.29
CA ASN A 86 6.17 -21.24 -0.68
C ASN A 86 4.68 -20.85 -0.55
N ARG A 87 4.04 -20.62 -1.71
CA ARG A 87 2.62 -20.26 -1.93
C ARG A 87 2.21 -18.83 -1.56
N PRO A 88 1.82 -18.00 -2.55
CA PRO A 88 1.31 -16.64 -2.31
C PRO A 88 -0.20 -16.57 -2.06
N ARG A 89 -0.97 -17.61 -2.42
CA ARG A 89 -2.45 -17.60 -2.33
C ARG A 89 -2.94 -18.20 -1.03
N GLY A 90 -3.72 -17.40 -0.28
CA GLY A 90 -4.45 -17.84 0.92
C GLY A 90 -3.75 -17.60 2.24
N ASP A 91 -2.60 -16.91 2.25
CA ASP A 91 -1.91 -16.53 3.48
C ASP A 91 -2.80 -15.64 4.34
N ARG A 92 -2.90 -15.95 5.64
CA ARG A 92 -3.67 -15.16 6.61
C ARG A 92 -3.25 -13.69 6.60
N LYS A 93 -1.94 -13.42 6.50
CA LYS A 93 -1.40 -12.06 6.39
C LYS A 93 -1.93 -11.34 5.15
N SER A 94 -1.94 -12.01 3.99
CA SER A 94 -2.46 -11.42 2.74
C SER A 94 -3.96 -11.15 2.81
N GLN A 95 -4.72 -12.01 3.50
CA GLN A 95 -6.16 -11.79 3.75
C GLN A 95 -6.40 -10.59 4.67
N GLU A 96 -5.64 -10.47 5.75
CA GLU A 96 -5.70 -9.32 6.66
C GLU A 96 -5.35 -8.01 5.92
N MET A 97 -4.30 -8.00 5.10
CA MET A 97 -3.93 -6.80 4.31
C MET A 97 -4.98 -6.46 3.25
N SER A 98 -5.57 -7.47 2.62
CA SER A 98 -6.70 -7.29 1.70
C SER A 98 -7.90 -6.66 2.39
N LEU A 99 -8.18 -7.08 3.64
CA LEU A 99 -9.26 -6.52 4.45
C LEU A 99 -9.03 -5.05 4.79
N HIS A 100 -7.83 -4.69 5.26
CA HIS A 100 -7.49 -3.30 5.58
C HIS A 100 -7.50 -2.42 4.33
N LEU A 101 -6.96 -2.91 3.21
CA LEU A 101 -6.96 -2.17 1.95
C LEU A 101 -8.40 -1.95 1.45
N ARG A 102 -9.27 -2.96 1.58
CA ARG A 102 -10.70 -2.81 1.30
C ARG A 102 -11.36 -1.74 2.17
N GLN A 103 -11.09 -1.73 3.47
CA GLN A 103 -11.65 -0.72 4.39
C GLN A 103 -11.19 0.70 4.02
N ALA A 104 -9.90 0.88 3.75
CA ALA A 104 -9.32 2.17 3.35
C ALA A 104 -9.92 2.70 2.04
N LEU A 105 -10.00 1.86 1.00
CA LEU A 105 -10.54 2.28 -0.29
C LEU A 105 -12.05 2.48 -0.25
N THR A 106 -12.80 1.63 0.46
CA THR A 106 -14.27 1.78 0.59
C THR A 106 -14.64 3.10 1.25
N ALA A 107 -13.86 3.55 2.24
CA ALA A 107 -14.09 4.85 2.89
C ALA A 107 -13.87 6.04 1.94
N ALA A 108 -13.01 5.88 0.93
CA ALA A 108 -12.70 6.91 -0.05
C ALA A 108 -13.62 6.90 -1.28
N ILE A 109 -14.11 5.74 -1.72
CA ILE A 109 -14.97 5.61 -2.91
C ILE A 109 -16.37 6.18 -2.61
N LYS A 110 -16.96 6.92 -3.58
CA LYS A 110 -18.36 7.36 -3.50
C LYS A 110 -19.30 6.21 -3.85
N THR A 111 -19.51 5.32 -2.89
CA THR A 111 -20.32 4.08 -3.05
C THR A 111 -21.78 4.34 -3.46
N GLU A 112 -22.33 5.50 -3.08
CA GLU A 112 -23.69 5.95 -3.41
C GLU A 112 -23.95 6.07 -4.92
N LEU A 113 -22.91 6.29 -5.73
CA LEU A 113 -23.02 6.45 -7.18
C LEU A 113 -23.14 5.11 -7.92
N TYR A 114 -22.87 3.99 -7.26
CA TYR A 114 -22.78 2.66 -7.88
C TYR A 114 -23.62 1.60 -7.16
N PRO A 115 -24.95 1.76 -7.12
CA PRO A 115 -25.82 0.77 -6.48
C PRO A 115 -25.78 -0.56 -7.25
N ARG A 116 -25.65 -1.69 -6.52
CA ARG A 116 -25.61 -3.06 -7.07
C ARG A 116 -24.42 -3.35 -8.00
N SER A 117 -23.40 -2.50 -7.97
CA SER A 117 -22.15 -2.73 -8.71
C SER A 117 -21.09 -3.38 -7.83
N GLN A 118 -20.10 -3.97 -8.48
CA GLN A 118 -18.90 -4.53 -7.88
C GLN A 118 -17.67 -3.87 -8.50
N ILE A 119 -16.70 -3.56 -7.66
CA ILE A 119 -15.39 -3.02 -8.03
C ILE A 119 -14.35 -3.97 -7.44
N ASP A 120 -13.54 -4.56 -8.30
CA ASP A 120 -12.49 -5.51 -7.93
C ASP A 120 -11.11 -4.87 -8.11
N VAL A 121 -10.40 -4.71 -7.00
CA VAL A 121 -9.06 -4.12 -6.95
C VAL A 121 -8.03 -5.22 -6.68
N TYR A 122 -7.12 -5.43 -7.61
CA TYR A 122 -6.02 -6.39 -7.48
C TYR A 122 -4.71 -5.62 -7.32
N VAL A 123 -3.94 -6.00 -6.30
CA VAL A 123 -2.63 -5.42 -6.04
C VAL A 123 -1.60 -6.53 -5.95
N GLU A 124 -0.56 -6.45 -6.76
CA GLU A 124 0.53 -7.41 -6.82
C GLU A 124 1.86 -6.70 -6.51
N VAL A 125 2.52 -7.15 -5.44
CA VAL A 125 3.88 -6.70 -5.10
C VAL A 125 4.89 -7.50 -5.90
N LEU A 126 5.61 -6.83 -6.81
CA LEU A 126 6.65 -7.45 -7.63
C LEU A 126 7.99 -7.53 -6.90
N GLN A 127 8.33 -6.47 -6.18
CA GLN A 127 9.57 -6.37 -5.41
C GLN A 127 9.25 -5.63 -4.12
N ASP A 128 9.67 -6.21 -3.00
CA ASP A 128 9.55 -5.59 -1.69
C ASP A 128 10.93 -5.16 -1.20
N ASP A 129 11.07 -3.89 -0.86
CA ASP A 129 12.25 -3.29 -0.23
C ASP A 129 11.83 -2.45 0.99
N GLY A 130 10.75 -2.85 1.67
CA GLY A 130 10.17 -2.12 2.79
C GLY A 130 8.98 -1.25 2.37
N SER A 131 8.12 -0.99 3.34
CA SER A 131 6.87 -0.22 3.19
C SER A 131 5.90 -0.74 2.12
N ALA A 132 6.00 -2.02 1.72
CA ALA A 132 5.21 -2.59 0.64
C ALA A 132 3.70 -2.31 0.76
N TYR A 133 3.14 -2.43 1.97
CA TYR A 133 1.73 -2.16 2.19
C TYR A 133 1.35 -0.70 1.90
N SER A 134 2.19 0.27 2.29
CA SER A 134 1.93 1.68 1.96
C SER A 134 1.98 1.93 0.45
N VAL A 135 2.98 1.35 -0.23
CA VAL A 135 3.08 1.45 -1.69
C VAL A 135 1.85 0.83 -2.35
N CYS A 136 1.31 -0.26 -1.81
CA CYS A 136 0.08 -0.89 -2.30
C CYS A 136 -1.15 0.00 -2.20
N VAL A 137 -1.36 0.66 -1.07
CA VAL A 137 -2.50 1.58 -0.89
C VAL A 137 -2.39 2.77 -1.85
N ASN A 138 -1.18 3.30 -2.02
CA ASN A 138 -0.92 4.41 -2.95
C ASN A 138 -1.16 3.99 -4.40
N ALA A 139 -0.65 2.82 -4.81
CA ALA A 139 -0.86 2.26 -6.14
C ALA A 139 -2.34 1.97 -6.44
N ALA A 140 -3.06 1.40 -5.48
CA ALA A 140 -4.49 1.12 -5.62
C ALA A 140 -5.32 2.41 -5.79
N THR A 141 -4.96 3.46 -5.05
CA THR A 141 -5.61 4.78 -5.17
C THR A 141 -5.38 5.37 -6.56
N LEU A 142 -4.16 5.28 -7.08
CA LEU A 142 -3.84 5.72 -8.44
C LEU A 142 -4.60 4.91 -9.51
N ALA A 143 -4.73 3.59 -9.33
CA ALA A 143 -5.48 2.75 -10.27
C ALA A 143 -6.99 3.06 -10.26
N LEU A 144 -7.57 3.42 -9.11
CA LEU A 144 -8.97 3.88 -9.04
C LEU A 144 -9.20 5.20 -9.77
N VAL A 145 -8.20 6.10 -9.72
CA VAL A 145 -8.23 7.39 -10.42
C VAL A 145 -8.13 7.17 -11.93
N ASP A 146 -7.24 6.27 -12.38
CA ASP A 146 -7.09 5.89 -13.78
C ASP A 146 -8.38 5.24 -14.33
N ALA A 147 -9.05 4.40 -13.54
CA ALA A 147 -10.35 3.81 -13.86
C ALA A 147 -11.50 4.84 -13.93
N GLY A 148 -11.26 6.09 -13.54
CA GLY A 148 -12.28 7.14 -13.52
C GLY A 148 -13.36 6.94 -12.44
N ILE A 149 -13.09 6.16 -11.39
CA ILE A 149 -14.03 5.92 -10.29
C ILE A 149 -14.03 7.15 -9.37
N PRO A 150 -15.18 7.82 -9.14
CA PRO A 150 -15.29 8.96 -8.26
C PRO A 150 -14.91 8.64 -6.81
N LEU A 151 -13.84 9.30 -6.36
CA LEU A 151 -13.40 9.30 -4.97
C LEU A 151 -13.90 10.55 -4.24
N ARG A 152 -14.15 10.43 -2.94
CA ARG A 152 -14.38 11.56 -2.03
C ARG A 152 -13.08 12.34 -1.79
N ALA A 153 -11.97 11.62 -1.67
CA ALA A 153 -10.62 12.16 -1.54
C ALA A 153 -9.59 11.05 -1.80
N TYR A 154 -8.33 11.43 -2.04
CA TYR A 154 -7.24 10.47 -2.21
C TYR A 154 -6.87 9.82 -0.87
N VAL A 155 -6.66 8.51 -0.92
CA VAL A 155 -6.02 7.75 0.16
C VAL A 155 -4.52 7.79 -0.08
N VAL A 156 -3.78 8.32 0.90
CA VAL A 156 -2.32 8.36 0.86
C VAL A 156 -1.83 7.64 2.09
N SER A 157 -0.82 6.81 1.92
CA SER A 157 -0.22 6.06 3.01
C SER A 157 1.29 6.21 3.05
N CYS A 158 1.80 6.19 4.26
CA CYS A 158 3.23 6.23 4.54
C CYS A 158 3.49 5.34 5.75
N SER A 159 4.69 4.77 5.79
CA SER A 159 5.17 4.05 6.96
C SER A 159 6.26 4.85 7.65
N ALA A 160 6.31 4.79 8.97
CA ALA A 160 7.43 5.28 9.76
C ALA A 160 7.94 4.18 10.69
N SER A 161 9.25 4.11 10.88
CA SER A 161 9.86 3.30 11.93
C SER A 161 10.56 4.19 12.96
N MET A 162 10.87 3.63 14.11
CA MET A 162 11.61 4.35 15.17
C MET A 162 13.01 3.75 15.31
N ALA A 163 14.03 4.60 15.19
CA ALA A 163 15.41 4.26 15.49
C ALA A 163 15.88 4.97 16.77
N TRP A 164 16.97 4.48 17.34
CA TRP A 164 17.59 5.08 18.52
C TRP A 164 18.97 5.60 18.14
N ARG A 165 19.23 6.85 18.48
CA ARG A 165 20.53 7.50 18.30
C ARG A 165 20.90 8.20 19.59
N ASP A 166 22.06 7.86 20.16
CA ASP A 166 22.57 8.48 21.39
C ASP A 166 21.54 8.52 22.54
N GLY A 167 20.72 7.46 22.67
CA GLY A 167 19.66 7.36 23.68
C GLY A 167 18.41 8.20 23.38
N ARG A 168 18.30 8.85 22.22
CA ARG A 168 17.12 9.59 21.77
C ARG A 168 16.39 8.80 20.67
N PRO A 169 15.04 8.74 20.72
CA PRO A 169 14.26 8.17 19.64
C PRO A 169 14.22 9.14 18.46
N GLU A 170 14.50 8.64 17.25
CA GLU A 170 14.47 9.40 16.01
C GLU A 170 13.54 8.68 15.00
N PRO A 171 12.48 9.36 14.51
CA PRO A 171 11.54 8.74 13.58
C PRO A 171 12.14 8.69 12.17
N LEU A 172 12.12 7.50 11.58
CA LEU A 172 12.51 7.24 10.20
C LEU A 172 11.25 7.12 9.33
N VAL A 173 11.02 8.12 8.49
CA VAL A 173 9.95 8.07 7.50
C VAL A 173 10.39 7.17 6.33
N ASP A 174 9.46 6.39 5.80
CA ASP A 174 9.69 5.48 4.67
C ASP A 174 10.85 4.49 4.91
N ALA A 175 10.59 3.58 5.86
CA ALA A 175 11.51 2.55 6.32
C ALA A 175 11.81 1.52 5.21
N ALA A 176 13.09 1.43 4.83
CA ALA A 176 13.56 0.40 3.91
C ALA A 176 13.60 -0.97 4.61
N ARG A 177 13.78 -2.04 3.84
CA ARG A 177 13.87 -3.40 4.40
C ARG A 177 14.96 -3.53 5.46
N THR A 178 16.10 -2.86 5.27
CA THR A 178 17.20 -2.82 6.24
C THR A 178 16.76 -2.24 7.58
N ASP A 179 15.99 -1.16 7.56
CA ASP A 179 15.47 -0.51 8.78
C ASP A 179 14.39 -1.35 9.49
N GLN A 180 13.66 -2.16 8.73
CA GLN A 180 12.68 -3.10 9.28
C GLN A 180 13.37 -4.33 9.89
N ALA A 181 14.45 -4.81 9.28
CA ALA A 181 15.21 -5.98 9.74
C ALA A 181 15.89 -5.74 11.10
N SER A 182 16.22 -4.49 11.41
CA SER A 182 16.81 -4.08 12.68
C SER A 182 15.89 -4.17 13.91
N GLY A 183 14.64 -4.61 13.74
CA GLY A 183 13.73 -4.89 14.85
C GLY A 183 13.07 -3.66 15.49
N GLY A 184 13.13 -2.50 14.83
CA GLY A 184 12.39 -1.31 15.23
C GLY A 184 10.87 -1.48 15.04
N CYS A 185 10.08 -0.73 15.81
CA CYS A 185 8.64 -0.66 15.59
C CYS A 185 8.35 -0.03 14.22
N LEU A 186 7.45 -0.62 13.44
CA LEU A 186 6.98 -0.10 12.16
C LEU A 186 5.50 0.28 12.30
N LEU A 187 5.20 1.55 12.07
CA LEU A 187 3.84 2.06 11.98
C LEU A 187 3.54 2.33 10.51
N THR A 188 2.40 1.86 10.02
CA THR A 188 1.86 2.29 8.72
C THR A 188 0.60 3.10 8.96
N VAL A 189 0.51 4.25 8.31
CA VAL A 189 -0.64 5.14 8.39
C VAL A 189 -1.21 5.31 6.99
N ALA A 190 -2.52 5.11 6.83
CA ALA A 190 -3.26 5.55 5.66
C ALA A 190 -4.17 6.73 6.07
N ALA A 191 -4.11 7.81 5.33
CA ALA A 191 -4.83 9.04 5.60
C ALA A 191 -5.66 9.45 4.38
N ILE A 192 -6.88 9.93 4.64
CA ILE A 192 -7.73 10.54 3.63
C ILE A 192 -7.46 12.05 3.65
N THR A 193 -6.90 12.56 2.57
CA THR A 193 -6.30 13.90 2.46
C THR A 193 -7.19 15.07 2.85
N ASN A 194 -8.52 14.94 2.74
CA ASN A 194 -9.46 16.05 2.96
C ASN A 194 -10.23 15.99 4.30
N THR A 195 -10.02 14.96 5.14
CA THR A 195 -10.87 14.76 6.33
C THR A 195 -10.13 14.73 7.66
N GLY A 196 -8.80 14.74 7.67
CA GLY A 196 -8.02 14.52 8.90
C GLY A 196 -8.33 13.19 9.60
N ARG A 197 -9.14 12.32 8.98
CA ARG A 197 -9.48 10.99 9.49
C ARG A 197 -8.41 10.02 9.00
N GLY A 198 -7.62 9.52 9.94
CA GLY A 198 -6.77 8.35 9.69
C GLY A 198 -7.65 7.11 9.52
N VAL A 199 -7.36 6.31 8.49
CA VAL A 199 -7.86 4.95 8.38
C VAL A 199 -6.71 4.06 8.77
N LEU A 200 -6.80 3.49 9.98
CA LEU A 200 -5.76 2.64 10.57
C LEU A 200 -5.63 1.32 9.80
#